data_AF-A0A836VE00-F1
#
_entry.id   AF-A0A836VE00-F1
#
_cell.length_a   1.000
_cell.length_b   1.000
_cell.length_c   1.000
_cell.angle_alpha   90.00
_cell.angle_beta   90.00
_cell.angle_gamma   90.00
#
_symmetry.space_group_name_H-M   'P 1'
#
loop_
_entity.id
_entity.type
_entity.pdbx_description
1 polymer ?
#
loop_
_entity_poly.entity_id
_entity_poly.type
_entity_poly.pdbx_seq_one_letter_code
_entity_poly.pdbx_strand_id
1 'polypeptide(L)'
;MSEERLRVAAIITIYHPKSHADVIVTKFLKGGSTDDGFLPPEVEVVSMYIDHVLENDIGVGLAAEFGVPIYPSIRRALHAGENKLNVDAVLLIGEHGDYPWNERERHLYPRRYFFEQIAGVFAESGRSVPVFNDKHFSYDFRDARWMWNRALELDIPLMAGSSLPLCWRNPWLEYDKGTVVEEALAIGYGGIEAYGFHALETLQCMIERRRGGESGVTSVQCLEGEEVWRSRDRGEWSGALAEAACAP
;
A
#
# COMPACT_ATOMS: atom_id res chain seq x y z
N MET A 1 6.49 -8.04 -34.12
CA MET A 1 6.09 -6.75 -33.53
C MET A 1 6.32 -6.90 -32.04
N SER A 2 7.30 -6.19 -31.46
CA SER A 2 7.41 -6.17 -30.00
C SER A 2 6.11 -5.54 -29.48
N GLU A 3 5.36 -6.26 -28.65
CA GLU A 3 4.23 -5.65 -27.94
C GLU A 3 4.74 -4.41 -27.21
N GLU A 4 4.06 -3.29 -27.42
CA GLU A 4 4.39 -2.03 -26.77
C GLU A 4 4.17 -2.20 -25.26
N ARG A 5 5.24 -2.02 -24.47
CA ARG A 5 5.17 -2.19 -23.01
C ARG A 5 4.32 -1.09 -22.41
N LEU A 6 3.52 -1.45 -21.40
CA LEU A 6 2.71 -0.48 -20.66
C LEU A 6 3.61 0.57 -20.01
N ARG A 7 3.23 1.84 -20.15
CA ARG A 7 4.01 2.98 -19.66
C ARG A 7 3.58 3.31 -18.23
N VAL A 8 4.51 3.38 -17.29
CA VAL A 8 4.22 3.56 -15.87
C VAL A 8 4.85 4.86 -15.36
N ALA A 9 4.06 5.68 -14.66
CA ALA A 9 4.59 6.77 -13.84
C ALA A 9 4.80 6.30 -12.40
N ALA A 10 5.95 6.62 -11.79
CA ALA A 10 6.17 6.42 -10.37
C ALA A 10 6.14 7.77 -9.62
N ILE A 11 5.21 7.90 -8.67
CA ILE A 11 5.00 9.08 -7.84
C ILE A 11 5.45 8.73 -6.43
N ILE A 12 6.55 9.33 -5.98
CA ILE A 12 7.34 8.85 -4.84
C ILE A 12 7.52 9.98 -3.82
N THR A 13 7.33 9.69 -2.54
CA THR A 13 7.70 10.61 -1.46
C THR A 13 9.21 10.67 -1.25
N ILE A 14 9.86 9.51 -1.09
CA ILE A 14 11.32 9.42 -0.91
C ILE A 14 11.87 8.08 -1.44
N TYR A 15 13.10 8.09 -1.94
CA TYR A 15 13.72 6.93 -2.56
C TYR A 15 15.13 6.64 -2.02
N HIS A 16 15.22 5.87 -0.94
CA HIS A 16 16.50 5.45 -0.34
C HIS A 16 16.56 3.93 -0.20
N PRO A 17 17.71 3.31 0.10
CA PRO A 17 17.82 1.87 0.26
C PRO A 17 16.80 1.33 1.28
N LYS A 18 16.11 0.25 0.91
CA LYS A 18 15.05 -0.41 1.70
C LYS A 18 13.79 0.44 1.93
N SER A 19 13.66 1.62 1.32
CA SER A 19 12.37 2.33 1.31
C SER A 19 11.35 1.55 0.48
N HIS A 20 10.07 1.92 0.58
CA HIS A 20 9.05 1.28 -0.25
C HIS A 20 9.25 1.56 -1.74
N ALA A 21 9.76 2.74 -2.08
CA ALA A 21 10.13 3.04 -3.46
C ALA A 21 11.23 2.10 -3.96
N ASP A 22 12.20 1.75 -3.13
CA ASP A 22 13.22 0.77 -3.48
C ASP A 22 12.64 -0.63 -3.69
N VAL A 23 11.85 -1.14 -2.75
CA VAL A 23 11.35 -2.53 -2.88
C VAL A 23 10.28 -2.68 -3.96
N ILE A 24 9.64 -1.59 -4.42
CA ILE A 24 8.61 -1.60 -5.46
C ILE A 24 9.18 -1.06 -6.79
N VAL A 25 9.53 0.22 -6.86
CA VAL A 25 9.92 0.88 -8.11
C VAL A 25 11.20 0.27 -8.68
N THR A 26 12.18 -0.10 -7.83
CA THR A 26 13.39 -0.80 -8.33
C THR A 26 13.04 -2.12 -9.01
N LYS A 27 11.98 -2.83 -8.59
CA LYS A 27 11.54 -4.07 -9.25
C LYS A 27 10.90 -3.81 -10.60
N PHE A 28 10.19 -2.70 -10.75
CA PHE A 28 9.66 -2.26 -12.04
C PHE A 28 10.76 -1.77 -13.00
N LEU A 29 11.91 -1.34 -12.48
CA LEU A 29 13.09 -0.97 -13.28
C LEU A 29 13.99 -2.18 -13.63
N LYS A 30 14.31 -3.00 -12.62
CA LYS A 30 15.36 -4.03 -12.68
C LYS A 30 14.82 -5.45 -12.80
N GLY A 31 13.55 -5.69 -12.51
CA GLY A 31 12.99 -7.02 -12.31
C GLY A 31 13.25 -7.53 -10.89
N GLY A 32 12.88 -8.79 -10.64
CA GLY A 32 13.02 -9.41 -9.33
C GLY A 32 13.25 -10.91 -9.41
N SER A 33 14.01 -11.45 -8.46
CA SER A 33 14.13 -12.89 -8.29
C SER A 33 12.95 -13.44 -7.50
N THR A 34 12.46 -14.59 -7.93
CA THR A 34 11.41 -15.40 -7.29
C THR A 34 11.93 -16.83 -7.14
N ASP A 35 11.16 -17.69 -6.47
CA ASP A 35 11.47 -19.13 -6.35
C ASP A 35 11.56 -19.81 -7.73
N ASP A 36 10.81 -19.31 -8.72
CA ASP A 36 10.79 -19.81 -10.10
C ASP A 36 11.87 -19.17 -11.00
N GLY A 37 12.70 -18.28 -10.46
CA GLY A 37 13.78 -17.61 -11.16
C GLY A 37 13.62 -16.10 -11.29
N PHE A 38 14.39 -15.50 -12.20
CA PHE A 38 14.40 -14.05 -12.43
C PHE A 38 13.24 -13.63 -13.34
N LEU A 39 12.40 -12.73 -12.84
CA LEU A 39 11.33 -12.09 -13.59
C LEU A 39 11.81 -10.72 -14.11
N PRO A 40 11.98 -10.55 -15.43
CA PRO A 40 12.29 -9.24 -16.00
C PRO A 40 11.06 -8.31 -15.94
N PRO A 41 11.24 -6.98 -15.98
CA PRO A 41 10.11 -6.05 -16.08
C PRO A 41 9.30 -6.27 -17.36
N GLU A 42 7.98 -6.38 -17.21
CA GLU A 42 7.00 -6.48 -18.31
C GLU A 42 6.43 -5.10 -18.72
N VAL A 43 6.76 -4.06 -17.95
CA VAL A 43 6.33 -2.68 -18.16
C VAL A 43 7.54 -1.76 -18.27
N GLU A 44 7.31 -0.50 -18.62
CA GLU A 44 8.34 0.53 -18.70
C GLU A 44 8.02 1.67 -17.74
N VAL A 45 8.91 1.99 -16.79
CA VAL A 45 8.77 3.20 -15.99
C VAL A 45 9.26 4.38 -16.83
N VAL A 46 8.34 5.22 -17.30
CA VAL A 46 8.64 6.28 -18.28
C VAL A 46 8.79 7.66 -17.64
N SER A 47 8.45 7.79 -16.36
CA SER A 47 8.54 9.06 -15.63
C SER A 47 8.52 8.85 -14.12
N MET A 48 9.16 9.78 -13.41
CA MET A 48 9.14 9.83 -11.96
C MET A 48 8.79 11.22 -11.44
N TYR A 49 8.17 11.26 -10.27
CA TYR A 49 8.16 12.41 -9.37
C TYR A 49 8.74 11.93 -8.03
N ILE A 50 9.69 12.68 -7.45
CA ILE A 50 10.28 12.39 -6.15
C ILE A 50 10.16 13.66 -5.30
N ASP A 51 9.41 13.60 -4.21
CA ASP A 51 9.13 14.76 -3.34
C ASP A 51 10.37 15.17 -2.53
N HIS A 52 11.00 14.20 -1.89
CA HIS A 52 12.19 14.38 -1.07
C HIS A 52 13.39 13.66 -1.70
N VAL A 53 14.38 14.44 -2.14
CA VAL A 53 15.71 13.96 -2.52
C VAL A 53 16.68 14.36 -1.42
N LEU A 54 17.01 13.42 -0.54
CA LEU A 54 17.90 13.62 0.62
C LEU A 54 19.28 12.98 0.38
N GLU A 55 20.19 13.09 1.35
CA GLU A 55 21.58 12.63 1.20
C GLU A 55 21.72 11.14 0.85
N ASN A 56 20.80 10.30 1.33
CA ASN A 56 20.79 8.85 1.09
C ASN A 56 19.91 8.42 -0.10
N ASP A 57 19.51 9.36 -0.96
CA ASP A 57 18.71 9.05 -2.15
C ASP A 57 19.46 8.13 -3.11
N ILE A 58 18.73 7.14 -3.65
CA ILE A 58 19.17 6.29 -4.76
C ILE A 58 18.31 6.51 -6.00
N GLY A 59 17.16 7.18 -5.87
CA GLY A 59 16.18 7.35 -6.94
C GLY A 59 16.73 8.15 -8.12
N VAL A 60 17.47 9.23 -7.88
CA VAL A 60 18.07 10.06 -8.94
C VAL A 60 19.10 9.26 -9.74
N GLY A 61 19.94 8.49 -9.06
CA GLY A 61 20.94 7.64 -9.69
C GLY A 61 20.31 6.55 -10.54
N LEU A 62 19.29 5.87 -9.99
CA LEU A 62 18.52 4.84 -10.71
C LEU A 62 17.77 5.43 -11.91
N ALA A 63 17.14 6.60 -11.76
CA ALA A 63 16.46 7.27 -12.86
C ALA A 63 17.43 7.58 -14.01
N ALA A 64 18.64 8.06 -13.71
CA ALA A 64 19.69 8.27 -14.71
C ALA A 64 20.21 6.96 -15.34
N GLU A 65 20.43 5.90 -14.54
CA GLU A 65 20.87 4.58 -14.99
C GLU A 65 19.90 3.98 -16.04
N PHE A 66 18.59 4.15 -15.82
CA PHE A 66 17.53 3.60 -16.68
C PHE A 66 16.95 4.60 -17.69
N GLY A 67 17.49 5.82 -17.76
CA GLY A 67 17.00 6.85 -18.68
C GLY A 67 15.58 7.35 -18.39
N VAL A 68 15.13 7.29 -17.14
CA VAL A 68 13.80 7.72 -16.69
C VAL A 68 13.82 9.18 -16.27
N PRO A 69 13.06 10.09 -16.90
CA PRO A 69 13.03 11.49 -16.49
C PRO A 69 12.32 11.69 -15.14
N ILE A 70 12.91 12.49 -14.26
CA ILE A 70 12.27 13.00 -13.04
C ILE A 70 11.67 14.38 -13.35
N TYR A 71 10.38 14.53 -13.08
CA TYR A 71 9.63 15.76 -13.32
C TYR A 71 9.37 16.54 -12.03
N PRO A 72 9.26 17.88 -12.10
CA PRO A 72 9.08 18.74 -10.93
C PRO A 72 7.65 18.72 -10.36
N SER A 73 6.72 18.00 -11.00
CA SER A 73 5.35 17.86 -10.52
C SER A 73 4.72 16.55 -10.98
N ILE A 74 3.76 16.05 -10.18
CA ILE A 74 2.97 14.86 -10.49
C ILE A 74 2.30 14.99 -11.85
N ARG A 75 1.74 16.17 -12.17
CA ARG A 75 1.15 16.43 -13.49
C ARG A 75 2.15 16.21 -14.63
N ARG A 76 3.37 16.75 -14.52
CA ARG A 76 4.38 16.61 -15.56
C ARG A 76 4.90 15.18 -15.66
N ALA A 77 4.98 14.45 -14.53
CA ALA A 77 5.26 13.02 -14.54
C ALA A 77 4.19 12.25 -15.32
N LEU A 78 2.90 12.46 -15.02
CA LEU A 78 1.80 11.81 -15.73
C LEU A 78 1.71 12.16 -17.22
N HIS A 79 2.25 13.32 -17.62
CA HIS A 79 2.36 13.69 -19.02
C HIS A 79 3.55 13.03 -19.72
N ALA A 80 4.57 12.55 -18.98
CA ALA A 80 5.74 11.84 -19.51
C ALA A 80 6.30 12.44 -20.82
N GLY A 81 6.54 13.75 -20.81
CA GLY A 81 7.10 14.50 -21.94
C GLY A 81 6.06 15.20 -22.84
N GLU A 82 4.80 14.78 -22.78
CA GLU A 82 3.71 15.30 -23.60
C GLU A 82 2.96 16.48 -22.93
N ASN A 83 1.84 16.87 -23.53
CA ASN A 83 0.92 17.90 -23.03
C ASN A 83 -0.40 17.33 -22.50
N LYS A 84 -0.53 16.00 -22.41
CA LYS A 84 -1.70 15.26 -21.91
C LYS A 84 -1.24 13.98 -21.21
N LEU A 85 -2.15 13.31 -20.50
CA LEU A 85 -1.88 12.00 -19.86
C LEU A 85 -1.27 11.01 -20.87
N ASN A 86 -0.04 10.55 -20.60
CA ASN A 86 0.76 9.72 -21.51
C ASN A 86 1.38 8.50 -20.83
N VAL A 87 0.70 7.99 -19.80
CA VAL A 87 1.05 6.77 -19.07
C VAL A 87 -0.16 5.86 -18.97
N ASP A 88 0.06 4.55 -18.82
CA ASP A 88 -0.95 3.50 -18.77
C ASP A 88 -1.20 2.97 -17.36
N ALA A 89 -0.35 3.32 -16.39
CA ALA A 89 -0.57 3.07 -14.97
C ALA A 89 0.24 4.03 -14.09
N VAL A 90 -0.14 4.13 -12.82
CA VAL A 90 0.55 4.95 -11.81
C VAL A 90 0.89 4.11 -10.58
N LEU A 91 2.16 4.14 -10.19
CA LEU A 91 2.62 3.69 -8.87
C LEU A 91 2.65 4.90 -7.93
N LEU A 92 1.73 4.97 -6.99
CA LEU A 92 1.70 5.97 -5.92
C LEU A 92 2.36 5.39 -4.67
N ILE A 93 3.63 5.73 -4.45
CA ILE A 93 4.44 5.27 -3.34
C ILE A 93 4.56 6.39 -2.30
N GLY A 94 3.53 6.47 -1.46
CA GLY A 94 3.35 7.51 -0.46
C GLY A 94 3.84 7.14 0.95
N GLU A 95 5.01 6.52 1.08
CA GLU A 95 5.55 6.03 2.37
C GLU A 95 6.98 6.49 2.60
N HIS A 96 7.35 6.69 3.88
CA HIS A 96 8.60 7.32 4.31
C HIS A 96 8.72 8.78 3.86
N GLY A 97 9.74 9.46 4.39
CA GLY A 97 10.02 10.87 4.15
C GLY A 97 9.87 11.69 5.43
N ASP A 98 10.18 12.98 5.32
CA ASP A 98 10.05 13.93 6.41
C ASP A 98 8.66 14.59 6.35
N TYR A 99 7.68 13.95 6.98
CA TYR A 99 6.32 14.48 7.12
C TYR A 99 5.96 14.67 8.60
N PRO A 100 5.05 15.60 8.91
CA PRO A 100 4.66 15.83 10.30
C PRO A 100 3.91 14.64 10.89
N TRP A 101 3.85 14.59 12.22
CA TRP A 101 3.00 13.68 12.98
C TRP A 101 1.85 14.46 13.60
N ASN A 102 0.70 13.82 13.80
CA ASN A 102 -0.39 14.41 14.59
C ASN A 102 -0.39 13.90 16.04
N GLU A 103 -1.30 14.46 16.85
CA GLU A 103 -1.50 14.11 18.27
C GLU A 103 -1.91 12.65 18.51
N ARG A 104 -2.25 11.90 17.46
CA ARG A 104 -2.62 10.48 17.51
C ARG A 104 -1.49 9.58 17.00
N GLU A 105 -0.27 10.12 16.95
CA GLU A 105 0.94 9.42 16.48
C GLU A 105 0.80 8.85 15.06
N ARG A 106 0.07 9.55 14.19
CA ARG A 106 -0.01 9.19 12.78
C ARG A 106 0.97 10.02 11.98
N HIS A 107 1.74 9.36 11.14
CA HIS A 107 2.60 10.04 10.18
C HIS A 107 1.74 10.58 9.03
N LEU A 108 1.83 11.88 8.78
CA LEU A 108 0.93 12.58 7.85
C LEU A 108 1.40 12.47 6.40
N TYR A 109 1.55 11.23 5.93
CA TYR A 109 1.97 10.95 4.57
C TYR A 109 1.00 11.54 3.54
N PRO A 110 1.51 12.11 2.43
CA PRO A 110 0.71 12.93 1.51
C PRO A 110 -0.11 12.11 0.51
N ARG A 111 -0.47 10.85 0.81
CA ARG A 111 -1.16 9.93 -0.11
C ARG A 111 -2.39 10.55 -0.76
N ARG A 112 -3.28 11.16 0.04
CA ARG A 112 -4.47 11.86 -0.44
C ARG A 112 -4.14 13.06 -1.33
N TYR A 113 -3.11 13.83 -0.97
CA TYR A 113 -2.69 15.01 -1.74
C TYR A 113 -2.08 14.62 -3.10
N PHE A 114 -1.26 13.57 -3.14
CA PHE A 114 -0.71 13.04 -4.38
C PHE A 114 -1.81 12.42 -5.26
N PHE A 115 -2.71 11.64 -4.66
CA PHE A 115 -3.86 11.07 -5.36
C PHE A 115 -4.78 12.14 -5.94
N GLU A 116 -5.01 13.24 -5.22
CA GLU A 116 -5.80 14.36 -5.74
C GLU A 116 -5.21 14.97 -7.02
N GLN A 117 -3.89 15.13 -7.07
CA GLN A 117 -3.23 15.61 -8.29
C GLN A 117 -3.34 14.61 -9.44
N ILE A 118 -3.21 13.31 -9.16
CA ILE A 118 -3.41 12.24 -10.16
C ILE A 118 -4.83 12.28 -10.71
N ALA A 119 -5.83 12.28 -9.81
CA ALA A 119 -7.24 12.36 -10.17
C ALA A 119 -7.60 13.66 -10.93
N GLY A 120 -6.92 14.77 -10.63
CA GLY A 120 -7.05 16.02 -11.37
C GLY A 120 -6.63 15.89 -12.84
N VAL A 121 -5.49 15.23 -13.10
CA VAL A 121 -5.03 14.96 -14.48
C VAL A 121 -5.98 14.02 -15.21
N PHE A 122 -6.48 12.98 -14.54
CA PHE A 122 -7.42 12.04 -15.15
C PHE A 122 -8.71 12.74 -15.57
N ALA A 123 -9.28 13.56 -14.67
CA ALA A 123 -10.48 14.33 -14.95
C ALA A 123 -10.32 15.31 -16.12
N GLU A 124 -9.19 16.01 -16.20
CA GLU A 124 -8.91 16.91 -17.32
C GLU A 124 -8.73 16.15 -18.65
N SER A 125 -8.05 14.99 -18.59
CA SER A 125 -7.78 14.19 -19.78
C SER A 125 -8.99 13.41 -20.30
N GLY A 126 -10.04 13.26 -19.47
CA GLY A 126 -11.18 12.38 -19.76
C GLY A 126 -10.81 10.88 -19.80
N ARG A 127 -9.63 10.51 -19.28
CA ARG A 127 -9.13 9.14 -19.23
C ARG A 127 -8.54 8.84 -17.86
N SER A 128 -8.98 7.71 -17.29
CA SER A 128 -8.38 7.14 -16.09
C SER A 128 -7.53 5.93 -16.44
N VAL A 129 -6.48 5.71 -15.66
CA VAL A 129 -5.62 4.52 -15.74
C VAL A 129 -5.49 3.87 -14.37
N PRO A 130 -5.12 2.58 -14.27
CA PRO A 130 -4.90 1.92 -13.00
C PRO A 130 -3.92 2.68 -12.09
N VAL A 131 -4.28 2.76 -10.81
CA VAL A 131 -3.43 3.35 -9.76
C VAL A 131 -3.20 2.30 -8.68
N PHE A 132 -1.93 2.00 -8.42
CA PHE A 132 -1.52 1.26 -7.23
C PHE A 132 -1.09 2.26 -6.16
N ASN A 133 -1.82 2.31 -5.04
CA ASN A 133 -1.49 3.11 -3.87
C ASN A 133 -0.84 2.21 -2.82
N ASP A 134 0.44 2.41 -2.54
CA ASP A 134 1.15 1.66 -1.52
C ASP A 134 0.54 1.86 -0.11
N LYS A 135 0.27 0.74 0.58
CA LYS A 135 -0.47 0.64 1.88
C LYS A 135 -1.93 1.07 1.79
N HIS A 136 -2.51 1.46 2.92
CA HIS A 136 -3.86 2.01 3.01
C HIS A 136 -3.96 3.36 2.27
N PHE A 137 -5.18 3.77 1.91
CA PHE A 137 -5.40 5.01 1.14
C PHE A 137 -4.90 6.28 1.85
N SER A 138 -5.28 6.48 3.12
CA SER A 138 -4.82 7.63 3.92
C SER A 138 -4.87 7.29 5.42
N TYR A 139 -4.06 8.00 6.21
CA TYR A 139 -4.04 7.89 7.68
C TYR A 139 -5.34 8.37 8.34
N ASP A 140 -6.19 9.12 7.60
CA ASP A 140 -7.51 9.57 8.04
C ASP A 140 -8.64 8.95 7.20
N PHE A 141 -9.73 8.56 7.87
CA PHE A 141 -10.86 7.90 7.21
C PHE A 141 -11.60 8.82 6.24
N ARG A 142 -11.72 10.12 6.52
CA ARG A 142 -12.41 11.05 5.62
C ARG A 142 -11.63 11.21 4.32
N ASP A 143 -10.31 11.29 4.42
CA ASP A 143 -9.41 11.34 3.27
C ASP A 143 -9.42 10.03 2.49
N ALA A 144 -9.34 8.88 3.17
CA ALA A 144 -9.43 7.57 2.53
C ALA A 144 -10.77 7.39 1.80
N ARG A 145 -11.88 7.80 2.43
CA ARG A 145 -13.21 7.78 1.81
C ARG A 145 -13.30 8.74 0.63
N TRP A 146 -12.68 9.91 0.71
CA TRP A 146 -12.61 10.85 -0.40
C TRP A 146 -11.87 10.23 -1.59
N MET A 147 -10.71 9.61 -1.35
CA MET A 147 -9.94 8.91 -2.40
C MET A 147 -10.78 7.82 -3.08
N TRP A 148 -11.46 6.98 -2.28
CA TRP A 148 -12.35 5.94 -2.81
C TRP A 148 -13.49 6.50 -3.64
N ASN A 149 -14.22 7.49 -3.12
CA ASN A 149 -15.33 8.12 -3.84
C ASN A 149 -14.86 8.78 -5.14
N ARG A 150 -13.68 9.43 -5.11
CA ARG A 150 -13.10 10.06 -6.29
C ARG A 150 -12.65 9.04 -7.33
N ALA A 151 -12.12 7.89 -6.89
CA ALA A 151 -11.80 6.78 -7.78
C ALA A 151 -13.06 6.24 -8.47
N LEU A 152 -14.17 6.07 -7.73
CA LEU A 152 -15.46 5.67 -8.30
C LEU A 152 -16.01 6.70 -9.29
N GLU A 153 -15.95 8.00 -8.96
CA GLU A 153 -16.44 9.07 -9.84
C GLU A 153 -15.72 9.11 -11.19
N LEU A 154 -14.42 8.77 -11.20
CA LEU A 154 -13.56 8.82 -12.37
C LEU A 154 -13.32 7.44 -13.02
N ASP A 155 -13.99 6.39 -12.56
CA ASP A 155 -13.76 5.00 -12.99
C ASP A 155 -12.26 4.60 -12.94
N ILE A 156 -11.56 4.98 -11.87
CA ILE A 156 -10.15 4.63 -11.65
C ILE A 156 -10.07 3.19 -11.14
N PRO A 157 -9.35 2.28 -11.84
CA PRO A 157 -8.99 0.99 -11.28
C PRO A 157 -7.97 1.20 -10.14
N LEU A 158 -8.46 1.25 -8.90
CA LEU A 158 -7.66 1.57 -7.72
C LEU A 158 -7.35 0.30 -6.91
N MET A 159 -6.06 0.03 -6.71
CA MET A 159 -5.57 -1.01 -5.81
C MET A 159 -4.78 -0.37 -4.67
N ALA A 160 -4.96 -0.88 -3.47
CA ALA A 160 -4.22 -0.49 -2.27
C ALA A 160 -4.12 -1.68 -1.31
N GLY A 161 -3.27 -1.55 -0.30
CA GLY A 161 -3.08 -2.55 0.74
C GLY A 161 -1.60 -2.88 0.96
N SER A 162 -1.34 -3.69 1.96
CA SER A 162 -0.03 -4.28 2.19
C SER A 162 0.16 -5.57 1.40
N SER A 163 1.39 -6.07 1.38
CA SER A 163 1.72 -7.39 0.83
C SER A 163 1.39 -8.54 1.78
N LEU A 164 0.98 -8.28 3.02
CA LEU A 164 0.75 -9.31 4.04
C LEU A 164 -0.33 -10.32 3.65
N PRO A 165 -1.43 -9.95 2.97
CA PRO A 165 -2.39 -10.93 2.46
C PRO A 165 -1.81 -11.97 1.50
N LEU A 166 -0.64 -11.69 0.91
CA LEU A 166 0.08 -12.52 -0.05
C LEU A 166 1.29 -13.25 0.58
N CYS A 167 1.54 -13.09 1.88
CA CYS A 167 2.68 -13.72 2.52
C CYS A 167 2.50 -15.24 2.64
N TRP A 168 3.62 -15.96 2.76
CA TRP A 168 3.59 -17.38 3.10
C TRP A 168 2.97 -17.59 4.48
N ARG A 169 2.30 -18.74 4.65
CA ARG A 169 1.64 -19.15 5.89
C ARG A 169 2.30 -20.41 6.43
N ASN A 170 2.51 -20.47 7.74
CA ASN A 170 3.03 -21.65 8.41
C ASN A 170 2.27 -21.89 9.74
N PRO A 171 1.52 -22.99 9.90
CA PRO A 171 1.18 -23.96 8.85
C PRO A 171 0.38 -23.30 7.73
N TRP A 172 0.41 -23.90 6.54
CA TRP A 172 -0.45 -23.43 5.45
C TRP A 172 -1.91 -23.65 5.83
N LEU A 173 -2.68 -22.56 5.90
CA LEU A 173 -4.11 -22.60 6.15
C LEU A 173 -4.81 -21.64 5.18
N GLU A 174 -5.71 -22.18 4.38
CA GLU A 174 -6.72 -21.42 3.66
C GLU A 174 -8.03 -22.22 3.74
N TYR A 175 -8.95 -21.78 4.60
CA TYR A 175 -10.24 -22.45 4.76
C TYR A 175 -11.24 -22.03 3.68
N ASP A 176 -12.24 -22.88 3.44
CA ASP A 176 -13.30 -22.66 2.46
C ASP A 176 -14.11 -21.39 2.77
N LYS A 177 -14.54 -20.69 1.72
CA LYS A 177 -15.46 -19.56 1.86
C LYS A 177 -16.74 -20.01 2.58
N GLY A 178 -17.18 -19.22 3.55
CA GLY A 178 -18.34 -19.55 4.37
C GLY A 178 -18.02 -20.44 5.59
N THR A 179 -16.75 -20.77 5.84
CA THR A 179 -16.34 -21.43 7.09
C THR A 179 -16.79 -20.60 8.29
N VAL A 180 -17.30 -21.27 9.32
CA VAL A 180 -17.65 -20.61 10.58
C VAL A 180 -16.37 -20.36 11.36
N VAL A 181 -16.11 -19.10 11.69
CA VAL A 181 -14.98 -18.67 12.52
C VAL A 181 -15.56 -17.96 13.73
N GLU A 182 -15.29 -18.47 14.92
CA GLU A 182 -15.79 -17.92 16.18
C GLU A 182 -14.87 -16.82 16.70
N GLU A 183 -13.57 -17.09 16.73
CA GLU A 183 -12.54 -16.17 17.17
C GLU A 183 -11.32 -16.26 16.26
N ALA A 184 -10.58 -15.16 16.15
CA ALA A 184 -9.33 -15.11 15.43
C ALA A 184 -8.43 -14.05 16.05
N LEU A 185 -7.12 -14.32 16.04
CA LEU A 185 -6.13 -13.49 16.70
C LEU A 185 -4.90 -13.36 15.81
N ALA A 186 -4.37 -12.16 15.71
CA ALA A 186 -3.11 -11.86 15.06
C ALA A 186 -2.23 -11.06 16.03
N ILE A 187 -0.94 -11.36 16.05
CA ILE A 187 0.06 -10.69 16.87
C ILE A 187 1.01 -9.98 15.93
N GLY A 188 1.13 -8.67 16.11
CA GLY A 188 2.09 -7.83 15.41
C GLY A 188 2.97 -7.07 16.40
N TYR A 189 4.06 -6.50 15.91
CA TYR A 189 4.96 -5.64 16.67
C TYR A 189 4.92 -4.22 16.09
N GLY A 190 5.30 -3.20 16.88
CA GLY A 190 5.39 -1.82 16.40
C GLY A 190 4.13 -0.99 16.66
N GLY A 191 4.11 0.24 16.13
CA GLY A 191 3.03 1.20 16.35
C GLY A 191 1.72 0.81 15.65
N ILE A 192 0.60 1.27 16.21
CA ILE A 192 -0.77 0.95 15.76
C ILE A 192 -1.00 1.36 14.29
N GLU A 193 -0.42 2.47 13.85
CA GLU A 193 -0.62 2.99 12.50
C GLU A 193 0.10 2.11 11.45
N ALA A 194 1.43 2.06 11.49
CA ALA A 194 2.20 1.37 10.46
C ALA A 194 2.06 -0.16 10.54
N TYR A 195 2.20 -0.73 11.74
CA TYR A 195 2.22 -2.19 11.92
C TYR A 195 0.91 -2.76 12.45
N GLY A 196 0.12 -1.99 13.20
CA GLY A 196 -1.24 -2.43 13.58
C GLY A 196 -2.12 -2.66 12.36
N PHE A 197 -1.98 -1.84 11.31
CA PHE A 197 -2.59 -2.09 10.00
C PHE A 197 -2.15 -3.42 9.37
N HIS A 198 -0.86 -3.78 9.43
CA HIS A 198 -0.38 -5.07 8.91
C HIS A 198 -0.96 -6.25 9.68
N ALA A 199 -1.00 -6.18 11.00
CA ALA A 199 -1.61 -7.21 11.83
C ALA A 199 -3.09 -7.39 11.46
N LEU A 200 -3.80 -6.28 11.25
CA LEU A 200 -5.19 -6.29 10.82
C LEU A 200 -5.35 -6.91 9.43
N GLU A 201 -4.62 -6.47 8.41
CA GLU A 201 -4.77 -7.01 7.04
C GLU A 201 -4.38 -8.48 6.92
N THR A 202 -3.35 -8.91 7.66
CA THR A 202 -2.95 -10.33 7.73
C THR A 202 -4.12 -11.18 8.19
N LEU A 203 -4.86 -10.73 9.20
CA LEU A 203 -6.02 -11.44 9.73
C LEU A 203 -7.26 -11.25 8.85
N GLN A 204 -7.50 -10.03 8.39
CA GLN A 204 -8.71 -9.64 7.68
C GLN A 204 -8.89 -10.42 6.37
N CYS A 205 -7.81 -10.67 5.61
CA CYS A 205 -7.90 -11.46 4.38
C CYS A 205 -8.39 -12.91 4.63
N MET A 206 -8.16 -13.45 5.83
CA MET A 206 -8.73 -14.72 6.26
C MET A 206 -10.19 -14.51 6.69
N ILE A 207 -10.42 -13.61 7.64
CA ILE A 207 -11.72 -13.43 8.32
C ILE A 207 -12.82 -12.96 7.39
N GLU A 208 -12.52 -12.25 6.32
CA GLU A 208 -13.51 -11.89 5.29
C GLU A 208 -14.05 -13.10 4.51
N ARG A 209 -13.37 -14.25 4.57
CA ARG A 209 -13.85 -15.51 3.96
C ARG A 209 -14.84 -16.27 4.86
N ARG A 210 -15.03 -15.86 6.12
CA ARG A 210 -15.96 -16.53 7.05
C ARG A 210 -17.41 -16.44 6.59
N ARG A 211 -18.30 -17.25 7.20
CA ARG A 211 -19.75 -17.14 6.97
C ARG A 211 -20.27 -15.73 7.27
N GLY A 212 -20.86 -15.07 6.27
CA GLY A 212 -21.34 -13.69 6.40
C GLY A 212 -20.25 -12.62 6.31
N GLY A 213 -19.09 -12.95 5.71
CA GLY A 213 -17.93 -12.06 5.56
C GLY A 213 -18.14 -10.81 4.70
N GLU A 214 -17.06 -10.06 4.47
CA GLU A 214 -17.01 -8.73 3.81
C GLU A 214 -17.86 -7.61 4.45
N SER A 215 -18.60 -7.91 5.53
CA SER A 215 -19.39 -6.95 6.28
C SER A 215 -19.44 -7.32 7.77
N GLY A 216 -19.92 -6.41 8.62
CA GLY A 216 -20.33 -6.76 9.99
C GLY A 216 -19.41 -6.36 11.14
N VAL A 217 -18.60 -5.30 11.02
CA VAL A 217 -17.97 -4.70 12.22
C VAL A 217 -19.05 -4.00 13.05
N THR A 218 -19.35 -4.55 14.24
CA THR A 218 -20.37 -4.00 15.15
C THR A 218 -19.73 -3.03 16.16
N SER A 219 -18.53 -3.32 16.62
CA SER A 219 -17.77 -2.51 17.56
C SER A 219 -16.28 -2.72 17.38
N VAL A 220 -15.49 -1.76 17.85
CA VAL A 220 -14.03 -1.83 17.92
C VAL A 220 -13.64 -1.39 19.33
N GLN A 221 -12.74 -2.14 19.97
CA GLN A 221 -12.20 -1.82 21.28
C GLN A 221 -10.67 -1.76 21.18
N CYS A 222 -10.08 -0.75 21.80
CA CYS A 222 -8.64 -0.63 21.97
C CYS A 222 -8.34 -0.76 23.47
N LEU A 223 -7.52 -1.74 23.83
CA LEU A 223 -7.03 -1.95 25.19
C LEU A 223 -5.52 -1.74 25.20
N GLU A 224 -5.00 -1.15 26.28
CA GLU A 224 -3.59 -0.79 26.40
C GLU A 224 -3.03 -1.21 27.76
N GLY A 225 -1.73 -1.51 27.80
CA GLY A 225 -1.01 -1.88 29.02
C GLY A 225 -1.63 -3.08 29.74
N GLU A 226 -1.72 -2.98 31.07
CA GLU A 226 -2.25 -4.04 31.94
C GLU A 226 -3.69 -4.45 31.62
N GLU A 227 -4.48 -3.56 31.00
CA GLU A 227 -5.88 -3.86 30.71
C GLU A 227 -6.02 -4.93 29.60
N VAL A 228 -5.03 -5.05 28.72
CA VAL A 228 -4.97 -6.15 27.74
C VAL A 228 -4.94 -7.51 28.45
N TRP A 229 -4.20 -7.63 29.54
CA TRP A 229 -4.09 -8.87 30.31
C TRP A 229 -5.28 -9.10 31.24
N ARG A 230 -5.78 -8.04 31.89
CA ARG A 230 -6.96 -8.16 32.75
C ARG A 230 -8.21 -8.55 31.98
N SER A 231 -8.41 -8.04 30.77
CA SER A 231 -9.53 -8.43 29.89
C SER A 231 -9.45 -9.90 29.48
N ARG A 232 -8.25 -10.41 29.18
CA ARG A 232 -8.00 -11.84 28.96
C ARG A 232 -8.42 -12.68 30.17
N ASP A 233 -8.00 -12.27 31.36
CA ASP A 233 -8.26 -13.00 32.61
C ASP A 233 -9.76 -12.96 32.99
N ARG A 234 -10.51 -11.96 32.50
CA ARG A 234 -11.98 -11.89 32.56
C ARG A 234 -12.69 -12.73 31.49
N GLY A 235 -11.96 -13.31 30.53
CA GLY A 235 -12.51 -14.10 29.44
C GLY A 235 -13.09 -13.28 28.29
N GLU A 236 -12.68 -12.01 28.14
CA GLU A 236 -13.15 -11.14 27.04
C GLU A 236 -12.49 -11.49 25.70
N TRP A 237 -11.34 -12.18 25.73
CA TRP A 237 -10.68 -12.76 24.57
C TRP A 237 -9.85 -13.99 24.97
N SER A 238 -9.64 -14.93 24.04
CA SER A 238 -9.01 -16.22 24.34
C SER A 238 -7.49 -16.15 24.57
N GLY A 239 -7.08 -16.35 25.82
CA GLY A 239 -5.67 -16.53 26.18
C GLY A 239 -5.02 -17.75 25.53
N ALA A 240 -5.75 -18.86 25.42
CA ALA A 240 -5.27 -20.07 24.76
C ALA A 240 -4.98 -19.84 23.27
N LEU A 241 -5.77 -18.99 22.60
CA LEU A 241 -5.55 -18.64 21.21
C LEU A 241 -4.28 -17.77 21.04
N ALA A 242 -4.00 -16.85 21.97
CA ALA A 242 -2.74 -16.11 21.95
C ALA A 242 -1.53 -17.00 22.24
N GLU A 243 -1.62 -17.93 23.19
CA GLU A 243 -0.54 -18.90 23.44
C GLU A 243 -0.26 -19.75 22.20
N ALA A 244 -1.32 -20.21 21.51
CA ALA A 244 -1.19 -20.94 20.25
C ALA A 244 -0.58 -20.09 19.13
N ALA A 245 -0.96 -18.80 19.02
CA ALA A 245 -0.40 -17.88 18.02
C ALA A 245 1.09 -17.56 18.25
N CYS A 246 1.58 -17.71 19.49
CA CYS A 246 2.98 -17.55 19.85
C CYS A 246 3.78 -18.87 19.80
N ALA A 247 3.13 -20.01 19.56
CA ALA A 247 3.81 -21.30 19.53
C ALA A 247 4.72 -21.39 18.28
N PRO A 248 5.92 -21.98 18.40
CA PRO A 248 6.89 -22.07 17.31
C PRO A 248 6.48 -23.04 16.19
#